data_AF-A0A1Z9TA33-F1
#
_entry.id   AF-A0A1Z9TA33-F1
#
_cell.length_a   1.000
_cell.length_b   1.000
_cell.length_c   1.000
_cell.angle_alpha   90.00
_cell.angle_beta   90.00
_cell.angle_gamma   90.00
#
_symmetry.space_group_name_H-M   'P 1'
#
loop_
_entity.id
_entity.type
_entity.pdbx_description
1 polymer ?
#
loop_
_entity_poly.entity_id
_entity_poly.type
_entity_poly.pdbx_seq_one_letter_code
_entity_poly.pdbx_strand_id
1 'polypeptide(L)'
;MKILPIFLFIALLVSCSKEPNNEVGLLGENQRSLVATTFDAIIKMPTLPHERTRNRELAKMVDTLIASKEFALAEGQIQYLSNWRKQQKQVELATAYFKAGNISKALALVEQVEQLAVKVAGLKAAEPQLSDEELLFLEKYDDFRVDRIKVALSAYYLAMDDKVSSEEWSKNVLPTEQADFIKLKAMALVEEDYDAAIIINDRLATGETFEGKCAAIDGYVALYAYYYEDEAKRAELAEKILLYTKTLPIMYRIEWLHKMAVSAFTFNDIENADLFFTEANTLITTVNLGHRMYFPLKSSNIITAYNIGKEVSASEQAIDLRKEYDEVENSIFDIYRAELLVACAEAFMAVGHEDLLHTAYLDAIDQAGVNPNSRPRVEDLTVIVQSLIHNNVLLSDEIISNLVKLSDSVGEPW
;
A
#
# COMPACT_ATOMS: atom_id res chain seq x y z
N MET A 1 31.99 -30.11 -22.00
CA MET A 1 32.85 -28.93 -21.75
C MET A 1 32.66 -27.91 -22.85
N LYS A 2 31.78 -26.93 -22.60
CA LYS A 2 31.73 -25.57 -23.15
C LYS A 2 30.65 -24.83 -22.33
N ILE A 3 31.02 -23.68 -21.79
CA ILE A 3 30.38 -22.94 -20.70
C ILE A 3 29.70 -21.68 -21.28
N LEU A 4 28.42 -21.46 -20.92
CA LEU A 4 27.60 -20.22 -20.82
C LEU A 4 27.55 -19.21 -22.02
N PRO A 5 26.59 -18.23 -22.08
CA PRO A 5 25.81 -17.63 -20.98
C PRO A 5 24.27 -17.68 -21.10
N ILE A 6 23.62 -17.92 -19.96
CA ILE A 6 22.21 -17.65 -19.69
C ILE A 6 22.16 -16.31 -18.95
N PHE A 7 21.44 -15.34 -19.52
CA PHE A 7 21.04 -14.11 -18.86
C PHE A 7 19.89 -14.46 -17.90
N LEU A 8 20.16 -14.39 -16.60
CA LEU A 8 19.18 -14.54 -15.54
C LEU A 8 18.91 -13.14 -14.97
N PHE A 9 17.81 -12.51 -15.39
CA PHE A 9 17.32 -11.26 -14.81
C PHE A 9 16.47 -11.61 -13.59
N ILE A 10 17.14 -12.02 -12.50
CA ILE A 10 16.53 -12.06 -11.18
C ILE A 10 16.67 -10.66 -10.59
N ALA A 11 15.55 -9.94 -10.47
CA ALA A 11 15.46 -8.69 -9.72
C ALA A 11 15.36 -8.95 -8.20
N LEU A 12 16.25 -9.79 -7.66
CA LEU A 12 16.68 -9.78 -6.26
C LEU A 12 18.02 -9.03 -6.23
N LEU A 13 17.96 -7.71 -6.13
CA LEU A 13 19.13 -6.93 -5.70
C LEU A 13 19.26 -7.03 -4.18
N VAL A 14 19.70 -8.20 -3.69
CA VAL A 14 20.54 -8.26 -2.49
C VAL A 14 21.96 -8.02 -2.97
N SER A 15 22.30 -6.74 -3.17
CA SER A 15 23.68 -6.34 -3.37
C SER A 15 24.34 -6.22 -2.01
N CYS A 16 25.04 -7.28 -1.58
CA CYS A 16 26.12 -7.16 -0.60
C CYS A 16 27.28 -6.38 -1.23
N SER A 17 27.09 -5.07 -1.36
CA SER A 17 28.18 -4.11 -1.39
C SER A 17 28.05 -3.30 -0.10
N LYS A 18 29.17 -2.99 0.57
CA LYS A 18 29.16 -2.06 1.69
C LYS A 18 28.57 -0.75 1.17
N GLU A 19 27.29 -0.52 1.43
CA GLU A 19 26.62 0.71 1.02
C GLU A 19 27.36 1.87 1.70
N PRO A 20 27.86 2.85 0.93
CA PRO A 20 28.30 4.10 1.54
C PRO A 20 27.09 4.73 2.22
N ASN A 21 27.28 5.34 3.39
CA ASN A 21 26.25 6.07 4.15
C ASN A 21 25.20 6.74 3.23
N ASN A 22 24.08 6.06 2.99
CA ASN A 22 23.05 6.49 2.04
C ASN A 22 22.13 7.49 2.76
N GLU A 23 22.60 8.72 2.94
CA GLU A 23 21.78 9.85 3.40
C GLU A 23 20.94 10.48 2.27
N VAL A 24 21.08 10.03 1.02
CA VAL A 24 20.35 10.60 -0.12
C VAL A 24 19.13 9.74 -0.43
N GLY A 25 17.93 10.27 -0.14
CA GLY A 25 16.66 9.63 -0.49
C GLY A 25 16.45 9.49 -2.00
N LEU A 26 15.47 8.69 -2.42
CA LEU A 26 15.26 8.29 -3.81
C LEU A 26 14.60 9.35 -4.67
N LEU A 27 14.06 10.43 -4.09
CA LEU A 27 13.31 11.44 -4.84
C LEU A 27 14.23 12.46 -5.50
N GLY A 28 13.92 12.81 -6.75
CA GLY A 28 14.49 13.98 -7.41
C GLY A 28 14.00 15.29 -6.78
N GLU A 29 14.68 16.41 -7.07
CA GLU A 29 14.32 17.73 -6.53
C GLU A 29 12.86 18.11 -6.82
N ASN A 30 12.41 17.91 -8.05
CA ASN A 30 11.03 18.20 -8.45
C ASN A 30 10.01 17.33 -7.70
N GLN A 31 10.32 16.04 -7.48
CA GLN A 31 9.45 15.14 -6.72
C GLN A 31 9.38 15.55 -5.24
N ARG A 32 10.52 15.91 -4.62
CA ARG A 32 10.54 16.43 -3.23
C ARG A 32 9.73 17.73 -3.10
N SER A 33 9.89 18.64 -4.06
CA SER A 33 9.13 19.89 -4.12
C SER A 33 7.62 19.63 -4.24
N LEU A 34 7.23 18.65 -5.06
CA LEU A 34 5.84 18.25 -5.21
C LEU A 34 5.28 17.64 -3.92
N VAL A 35 6.03 16.75 -3.25
CA VAL A 35 5.63 16.21 -1.94
C VAL A 35 5.44 17.32 -0.92
N ALA A 36 6.39 18.26 -0.83
CA ALA A 36 6.30 19.39 0.10
C ALA A 36 5.07 20.25 -0.20
N THR A 37 4.85 20.59 -1.48
CA THR A 37 3.72 21.40 -1.92
C THR A 37 2.38 20.73 -1.62
N THR A 38 2.26 19.42 -1.88
CA THR A 38 1.04 18.65 -1.55
C THR A 38 0.83 18.54 -0.04
N PHE A 39 1.91 18.34 0.72
CA PHE A 39 1.84 18.32 2.18
C PHE A 39 1.33 19.66 2.73
N ASP A 40 1.88 20.78 2.23
CA ASP A 40 1.46 22.14 2.58
C ASP A 40 -0.01 22.40 2.23
N ALA A 41 -0.49 21.83 1.13
CA ALA A 41 -1.92 21.82 0.79
C ALA A 41 -2.75 21.09 1.86
N ILE A 42 -2.36 19.86 2.22
CA ILE A 42 -3.12 19.04 3.18
C ILE A 42 -3.19 19.71 4.55
N ILE A 43 -2.11 20.35 5.02
CA ILE A 43 -2.12 20.99 6.35
C ILE A 43 -3.01 22.23 6.44
N LYS A 44 -3.35 22.87 5.31
CA LYS A 44 -4.33 23.97 5.27
C LYS A 44 -5.76 23.50 5.57
N MET A 45 -6.04 22.20 5.42
CA MET A 45 -7.33 21.63 5.81
C MET A 45 -7.54 21.80 7.33
N PRO A 46 -8.68 22.35 7.80
CA PRO A 46 -8.88 22.59 9.21
C PRO A 46 -9.06 21.27 9.97
N THR A 47 -8.63 21.25 11.23
CA THR A 47 -8.78 20.06 12.09
C THR A 47 -10.25 19.73 12.33
N LEU A 48 -11.13 20.72 12.52
CA LEU A 48 -12.57 20.47 12.67
C LEU A 48 -13.30 21.01 11.43
N PRO A 49 -14.21 20.23 10.80
CA PRO A 49 -14.59 18.83 11.08
C PRO A 49 -13.70 17.78 10.39
N HIS A 50 -12.61 18.18 9.74
CA HIS A 50 -11.90 17.33 8.77
C HIS A 50 -10.69 16.55 9.31
N GLU A 51 -10.50 16.45 10.63
CA GLU A 51 -9.33 15.81 11.27
C GLU A 51 -9.04 14.43 10.71
N ARG A 52 -10.09 13.63 10.52
CA ARG A 52 -9.96 12.26 10.01
C ARG A 52 -9.40 12.22 8.60
N THR A 53 -9.94 13.04 7.69
CA THR A 53 -9.47 13.12 6.30
C THR A 53 -8.06 13.68 6.25
N ARG A 54 -7.81 14.80 6.93
CA ARG A 54 -6.48 15.43 7.01
C ARG A 54 -5.41 14.44 7.48
N ASN A 55 -5.61 13.77 8.61
CA ASN A 55 -4.63 12.81 9.13
C ASN A 55 -4.47 11.58 8.23
N ARG A 56 -5.52 11.18 7.48
CA ARG A 56 -5.43 10.08 6.53
C ARG A 56 -4.55 10.46 5.33
N GLU A 57 -4.75 11.63 4.73
CA GLU A 57 -3.94 12.08 3.59
C GLU A 57 -2.50 12.42 4.02
N LEU A 58 -2.29 13.04 5.19
CA LEU A 58 -0.93 13.25 5.73
C LEU A 58 -0.19 11.92 5.95
N ALA A 59 -0.87 10.90 6.49
CA ALA A 59 -0.26 9.59 6.72
C ALA A 59 0.14 8.91 5.40
N LYS A 60 -0.66 9.06 4.34
CA LYS A 60 -0.31 8.56 3.00
C LYS A 60 0.95 9.24 2.43
N MET A 61 1.10 10.56 2.62
CA MET A 61 2.31 11.27 2.19
C MET A 61 3.55 10.81 2.98
N VAL A 62 3.39 10.55 4.28
CA VAL A 62 4.46 9.95 5.10
C VAL A 62 4.83 8.56 4.57
N ASP A 63 3.85 7.73 4.19
CA ASP A 63 4.11 6.40 3.62
C ASP A 63 4.92 6.47 2.34
N THR A 64 4.57 7.43 1.47
CA THR A 64 5.32 7.70 0.24
C THR A 64 6.77 8.12 0.55
N LEU A 65 7.00 9.00 1.55
CA LEU A 65 8.35 9.37 1.95
C LEU A 65 9.16 8.20 2.54
N ILE A 66 8.54 7.35 3.36
CA ILE A 66 9.17 6.14 3.90
C ILE A 66 9.56 5.19 2.76
N ALA A 67 8.63 4.94 1.82
CA ALA A 67 8.88 4.09 0.65
C ALA A 67 10.01 4.62 -0.24
N SER A 68 10.11 5.94 -0.39
CA SER A 68 11.18 6.61 -1.14
C SER A 68 12.47 6.83 -0.34
N LYS A 69 12.61 6.26 0.86
CA LYS A 69 13.77 6.40 1.75
C LYS A 69 14.09 7.84 2.17
N GLU A 70 13.12 8.75 2.12
CA GLU A 70 13.21 10.15 2.55
C GLU A 70 12.94 10.27 4.06
N PHE A 71 13.67 9.52 4.87
CA PHE A 71 13.34 9.28 6.28
C PHE A 71 13.34 10.53 7.15
N ALA A 72 14.29 11.45 6.94
CA ALA A 72 14.35 12.70 7.70
C ALA A 72 13.15 13.62 7.40
N LEU A 73 12.70 13.66 6.13
CA LEU A 73 11.49 14.39 5.75
C LEU A 73 10.25 13.73 6.37
N ALA A 74 10.17 12.38 6.34
CA ALA A 74 9.09 11.65 6.99
C ALA A 74 9.02 11.95 8.49
N GLU A 75 10.16 11.95 9.21
CA GLU A 75 10.23 12.27 10.64
C GLU A 75 9.67 13.67 10.94
N GLY A 76 10.02 14.67 10.12
CA GLY A 76 9.49 16.03 10.23
C GLY A 76 7.99 16.11 9.96
N GLN A 77 7.50 15.42 8.93
CA GLN A 77 6.10 15.45 8.52
C GLN A 77 5.16 14.69 9.47
N ILE A 78 5.64 13.62 10.12
CA ILE A 78 4.89 12.88 11.14
C ILE A 78 4.42 13.79 12.29
N GLN A 79 5.12 14.88 12.58
CA GLN A 79 4.76 15.79 13.67
C GLN A 79 3.41 16.50 13.47
N TYR A 80 2.92 16.59 12.23
CA TYR A 80 1.65 17.23 11.89
C TYR A 80 0.45 16.30 12.04
N LEU A 81 0.66 15.00 12.26
CA LEU A 81 -0.39 14.06 12.61
C LEU A 81 -0.85 14.31 14.05
N SER A 82 -2.15 14.54 14.24
CA SER A 82 -2.77 14.86 15.53
C SER A 82 -3.39 13.67 16.24
N ASN A 83 -3.50 12.51 15.58
CA ASN A 83 -4.12 11.30 16.12
C ASN A 83 -3.15 10.11 16.16
N TRP A 84 -3.68 8.94 16.56
CA TRP A 84 -2.96 7.67 16.70
C TRP A 84 -2.09 7.26 15.49
N ARG A 85 -2.41 7.72 14.28
CA ARG A 85 -1.58 7.49 13.09
C ARG A 85 -0.17 8.03 13.27
N LYS A 86 0.01 9.09 14.07
CA LYS A 86 1.34 9.61 14.42
C LYS A 86 2.23 8.48 14.95
N GLN A 87 1.77 7.78 15.98
CA GLN A 87 2.55 6.72 16.59
C GLN A 87 2.72 5.52 15.66
N GLN A 88 1.67 5.15 14.92
CA GLN A 88 1.79 4.10 13.93
C GLN A 88 2.91 4.41 12.92
N LYS A 89 2.93 5.62 12.36
CA LYS A 89 3.96 6.06 11.40
C LYS A 89 5.34 6.24 12.04
N GLN A 90 5.44 6.60 13.31
CA GLN A 90 6.72 6.59 14.04
C GLN A 90 7.33 5.19 14.09
N VAL A 91 6.53 4.15 14.34
CA VAL A 91 7.04 2.77 14.38
C VAL A 91 7.36 2.23 12.98
N GLU A 92 6.54 2.55 11.98
CA GLU A 92 6.84 2.19 10.58
C GLU A 92 8.16 2.84 10.11
N LEU A 93 8.36 4.12 10.43
CA LEU A 93 9.62 4.83 10.16
C LEU A 93 10.80 4.23 10.95
N ALA A 94 10.58 3.85 12.21
CA ALA A 94 11.62 3.18 13.01
C ALA A 94 12.02 1.83 12.40
N THR A 95 11.05 1.05 11.91
CA THR A 95 11.30 -0.19 11.18
C THR A 95 12.11 0.06 9.92
N ALA A 96 11.79 1.11 9.16
CA ALA A 96 12.56 1.50 7.98
C ALA A 96 14.00 1.92 8.33
N TYR A 97 14.19 2.73 9.38
CA TYR A 97 15.52 3.09 9.89
C TYR A 97 16.33 1.87 10.33
N PHE A 98 15.71 0.92 11.04
CA PHE A 98 16.36 -0.31 11.46
C PHE A 98 16.83 -1.12 10.25
N LYS A 99 15.96 -1.34 9.25
CA LYS A 99 16.31 -2.05 8.01
C LYS A 99 17.42 -1.35 7.21
N ALA A 100 17.52 -0.02 7.31
CA ALA A 100 18.59 0.78 6.72
C ALA A 100 19.87 0.86 7.58
N GLY A 101 19.92 0.16 8.72
CA GLY A 101 21.09 0.14 9.61
C GLY A 101 21.20 1.31 10.59
N ASN A 102 20.24 2.25 10.61
CA ASN A 102 20.23 3.37 11.55
C ASN A 102 19.53 2.99 12.87
N ILE A 103 20.18 2.14 13.64
CA ILE A 103 19.64 1.54 14.87
C ILE A 103 19.33 2.61 15.92
N SER A 104 20.17 3.64 16.05
CA SER A 104 19.97 4.68 17.08
C SER A 104 18.69 5.48 16.86
N LYS A 105 18.38 5.85 15.61
CA LYS A 105 17.13 6.54 15.26
C LYS A 105 15.91 5.63 15.46
N ALA A 106 16.03 4.36 15.06
CA ALA A 106 14.96 3.38 15.24
C ALA A 106 14.58 3.22 16.72
N LEU A 107 15.56 3.01 17.60
CA LEU A 107 15.34 2.85 19.04
C LEU A 107 14.72 4.10 19.66
N ALA A 108 15.22 5.30 19.32
CA ALA A 108 14.71 6.54 19.87
C ALA A 108 13.23 6.80 19.51
N LEU A 109 12.80 6.40 18.31
CA LEU A 109 11.40 6.51 17.89
C LEU A 109 10.52 5.48 18.60
N VAL A 110 10.98 4.23 18.70
CA VAL A 110 10.21 3.15 19.35
C VAL A 110 10.05 3.41 20.84
N GLU A 111 11.10 3.85 21.54
CA GLU A 111 11.02 4.17 22.97
C GLU A 111 9.92 5.21 23.27
N GLN A 112 9.80 6.26 22.44
CA GLN A 112 8.74 7.26 22.58
C GLN A 112 7.34 6.66 22.43
N VAL A 113 7.17 5.73 21.48
CA VAL A 113 5.89 5.09 21.22
C VAL A 113 5.53 4.07 22.32
N GLU A 114 6.51 3.32 22.82
CA GLU A 114 6.31 2.38 23.93
C GLU A 114 5.89 3.10 25.21
N GLN A 115 6.57 4.20 25.56
CA GLN A 115 6.20 5.01 26.73
C GLN A 115 4.75 5.50 26.64
N LEU A 116 4.30 5.90 25.44
CA LEU A 116 2.91 6.29 25.21
C LEU A 116 1.96 5.10 25.37
N ALA A 117 2.26 3.96 24.74
CA ALA A 117 1.41 2.78 24.80
C ALA A 117 1.25 2.28 26.25
N VAL A 118 2.33 2.28 27.03
CA VAL A 118 2.31 1.98 28.47
C VAL A 118 1.46 2.99 29.25
N LYS A 119 1.61 4.29 28.97
CA LYS A 119 0.78 5.35 29.58
C LYS A 119 -0.71 5.11 29.31
N VAL A 120 -1.09 4.86 28.06
CA VAL A 120 -2.49 4.62 27.67
C VAL A 120 -3.03 3.38 28.39
N ALA A 121 -2.27 2.28 28.43
CA ALA A 121 -2.67 1.07 29.15
C ALA A 121 -2.84 1.30 30.65
N GLY A 122 -1.93 2.04 31.28
CA GLY A 122 -1.99 2.40 32.70
C GLY A 122 -3.22 3.26 33.04
N LEU A 123 -3.54 4.24 32.19
CA LEU A 123 -4.73 5.07 32.36
C LEU A 123 -6.03 4.27 32.22
N LYS A 124 -6.13 3.38 31.21
CA LYS A 124 -7.31 2.49 31.06
C LYS A 124 -7.51 1.57 32.27
N ALA A 125 -6.43 1.07 32.87
CA ALA A 125 -6.51 0.25 34.07
C ALA A 125 -6.92 1.03 35.34
N ALA A 126 -6.80 2.36 35.34
CA ALA A 126 -7.13 3.23 36.46
C ALA A 126 -8.58 3.77 36.41
N GLU A 127 -9.38 3.45 35.39
CA GLU A 127 -10.80 3.80 35.36
C GLU A 127 -11.55 3.17 36.55
N PRO A 128 -12.38 3.93 37.31
CA PRO A 128 -12.96 5.25 36.99
C PRO A 128 -12.26 6.47 37.64
N GLN A 129 -11.01 6.37 38.11
CA GLN A 129 -10.36 7.39 38.96
C GLN A 129 -9.64 8.50 38.18
N LEU A 130 -9.93 8.65 36.89
CA LEU A 130 -9.24 9.57 35.99
C LEU A 130 -9.74 11.01 36.12
N SER A 131 -8.84 11.97 35.95
CA SER A 131 -9.17 13.38 35.76
C SER A 131 -9.78 13.65 34.39
N ASP A 132 -10.45 14.80 34.23
CA ASP A 132 -11.03 15.23 32.95
C ASP A 132 -9.98 15.32 31.82
N GLU A 133 -8.74 15.74 32.14
CA GLU A 133 -7.64 15.82 31.18
C GLU A 133 -7.17 14.44 30.71
N GLU A 134 -7.15 13.46 31.61
CA GLU A 134 -6.78 12.07 31.30
C GLU A 134 -7.86 11.37 30.47
N LEU A 135 -9.13 11.64 30.75
CA LEU A 135 -10.25 11.17 29.94
C LEU A 135 -10.17 11.74 28.51
N LEU A 136 -9.98 13.04 28.36
CA LEU A 136 -9.82 13.68 27.05
C LEU A 136 -8.60 13.17 26.28
N PHE A 137 -7.53 12.81 26.99
CA PHE A 137 -6.37 12.15 26.40
C PHE A 137 -6.72 10.74 25.90
N LEU A 138 -7.42 9.94 26.70
CA LEU A 138 -7.84 8.58 26.34
C LEU A 138 -8.83 8.54 25.17
N GLU A 139 -9.69 9.55 25.00
CA GLU A 139 -10.61 9.63 23.85
C GLU A 139 -9.89 9.60 22.49
N LYS A 140 -8.61 10.01 22.45
CA LYS A 140 -7.79 9.93 21.23
C LYS A 140 -7.35 8.50 20.90
N TYR A 141 -7.39 7.60 21.90
CA TYR A 141 -6.84 6.24 21.90
C TYR A 141 -7.86 5.19 22.39
N ASP A 142 -8.98 5.08 21.67
CA ASP A 142 -9.89 3.92 21.81
C ASP A 142 -9.16 2.57 21.54
N ASP A 143 -9.79 1.46 21.92
CA ASP A 143 -9.12 0.14 21.97
C ASP A 143 -8.48 -0.25 20.63
N PHE A 144 -9.20 -0.13 19.52
CA PHE A 144 -8.67 -0.52 18.21
C PHE A 144 -7.52 0.38 17.73
N ARG A 145 -7.47 1.67 18.13
CA ARG A 145 -6.35 2.57 17.78
C ARG A 145 -5.07 2.20 18.52
N VAL A 146 -5.18 1.83 19.79
CA VAL A 146 -4.04 1.35 20.58
C VAL A 146 -3.53 0.04 20.01
N ASP A 147 -4.44 -0.86 19.64
CA ASP A 147 -4.12 -2.13 19.03
C ASP A 147 -3.32 -1.98 17.74
N ARG A 148 -3.61 -0.99 16.90
CA ARG A 148 -2.78 -0.68 15.72
C ARG A 148 -1.36 -0.24 16.05
N ILE A 149 -1.19 0.51 17.14
CA ILE A 149 0.15 0.91 17.62
C ILE A 149 0.91 -0.31 18.12
N LYS A 150 0.25 -1.17 18.90
CA LYS A 150 0.82 -2.43 19.38
C LYS A 150 1.23 -3.37 18.26
N VAL A 151 0.39 -3.50 17.22
CA VAL A 151 0.67 -4.28 16.01
C VAL A 151 1.90 -3.74 15.29
N ALA A 152 2.04 -2.42 15.16
CA ALA A 152 3.23 -1.82 14.57
C ALA A 152 4.49 -2.10 15.41
N LEU A 153 4.41 -1.98 16.75
CA LEU A 153 5.52 -2.33 17.66
C LEU A 153 5.90 -3.80 17.54
N SER A 154 4.91 -4.68 17.50
CA SER A 154 5.10 -6.12 17.34
C SER A 154 5.81 -6.45 16.02
N ALA A 155 5.43 -5.79 14.92
CA ALA A 155 6.09 -5.92 13.62
C ALA A 155 7.53 -5.38 13.62
N TYR A 156 7.80 -4.28 14.32
CA TYR A 156 9.16 -3.76 14.51
C TYR A 156 10.06 -4.78 15.20
N TYR A 157 9.63 -5.33 16.33
CA TYR A 157 10.42 -6.34 17.07
C TYR A 157 10.58 -7.64 16.29
N LEU A 158 9.58 -8.05 15.51
CA LEU A 158 9.72 -9.17 14.59
C LEU A 158 10.82 -8.92 13.55
N ALA A 159 10.90 -7.70 12.99
CA ALA A 159 11.95 -7.34 12.05
C ALA A 159 13.35 -7.31 12.69
N MET A 160 13.44 -7.13 14.01
CA MET A 160 14.68 -7.21 14.79
C MET A 160 15.05 -8.63 15.22
N ASP A 161 14.24 -9.64 14.89
CA ASP A 161 14.32 -11.01 15.42
C ASP A 161 14.14 -11.11 16.96
N ASP A 162 13.54 -10.10 17.58
CA ASP A 162 13.12 -10.14 18.99
C ASP A 162 11.71 -10.73 19.10
N LYS A 163 11.65 -12.06 19.01
CA LYS A 163 10.39 -12.83 19.08
C LYS A 163 9.68 -12.66 20.43
N VAL A 164 10.40 -12.35 21.52
CA VAL A 164 9.80 -12.19 22.85
C VAL A 164 9.03 -10.88 22.95
N SER A 165 9.68 -9.77 22.60
CA SER A 165 9.03 -8.45 22.62
C SER A 165 7.92 -8.35 21.57
N SER A 166 8.12 -8.96 20.40
CA SER A 166 7.09 -9.05 19.36
C SER A 166 5.81 -9.72 19.88
N GLU A 167 5.94 -10.86 20.58
CA GLU A 167 4.78 -11.54 21.16
C GLU A 167 4.19 -10.84 22.38
N GLU A 168 4.97 -10.09 23.14
CA GLU A 168 4.40 -9.28 24.22
C GLU A 168 3.48 -8.19 23.67
N TRP A 169 3.93 -7.48 22.63
CA TRP A 169 3.14 -6.44 21.99
C TRP A 169 1.94 -6.98 21.20
N SER A 170 1.98 -8.23 20.74
CA SER A 170 0.84 -8.85 20.03
C SER A 170 -0.31 -9.27 20.96
N LYS A 171 -0.09 -9.34 22.28
CA LYS A 171 -1.09 -9.81 23.26
C LYS A 171 -2.27 -8.86 23.42
N ASN A 172 -3.45 -9.46 23.61
CA ASN A 172 -4.71 -8.76 23.89
C ASN A 172 -5.04 -7.69 22.84
N VAL A 173 -4.65 -7.94 21.59
CA VAL A 173 -4.99 -7.13 20.42
C VAL A 173 -6.21 -7.77 19.76
N LEU A 174 -7.15 -6.94 19.28
CA LEU A 174 -8.32 -7.41 18.54
C LEU A 174 -7.91 -8.29 17.34
N PRO A 175 -8.60 -9.42 17.09
CA PRO A 175 -8.25 -10.32 15.98
C PRO A 175 -8.22 -9.65 14.61
N THR A 176 -9.03 -8.62 14.39
CA THR A 176 -9.04 -7.82 13.15
C THR A 176 -7.74 -7.04 12.95
N GLU A 177 -7.16 -6.52 14.03
CA GLU A 177 -5.92 -5.74 13.98
C GLU A 177 -4.67 -6.66 13.98
N GLN A 178 -4.78 -7.87 14.56
CA GLN A 178 -3.72 -8.87 14.53
C GLN A 178 -3.47 -9.47 13.14
N ALA A 179 -4.44 -9.43 12.23
CA ALA A 179 -4.38 -10.13 10.95
C ALA A 179 -3.12 -9.77 10.13
N ASP A 180 -2.82 -8.47 10.00
CA ASP A 180 -1.63 -8.00 9.27
C ASP A 180 -0.32 -8.44 9.95
N PHE A 181 -0.27 -8.43 11.28
CA PHE A 181 0.89 -8.93 12.01
C PHE A 181 1.09 -10.44 11.84
N ILE A 182 0.01 -11.23 11.94
CA ILE A 182 0.09 -12.68 11.78
C ILE A 182 0.51 -13.02 10.34
N LYS A 183 0.05 -12.27 9.34
CA LYS A 183 0.57 -12.35 7.97
C LYS A 183 2.07 -12.10 7.92
N LEU A 184 2.57 -11.02 8.53
CA LEU A 184 4.02 -10.74 8.58
C LEU A 184 4.81 -11.86 9.25
N LYS A 185 4.27 -12.43 10.34
CA LYS A 185 4.88 -13.58 11.02
C LYS A 185 4.90 -14.82 10.14
N ALA A 186 3.80 -15.13 9.45
CA ALA A 186 3.75 -16.24 8.51
C ALA A 186 4.76 -16.04 7.37
N MET A 187 4.86 -14.81 6.84
CA MET A 187 5.84 -14.45 5.80
C MET A 187 7.29 -14.58 6.28
N ALA A 188 7.60 -14.21 7.53
CA ALA A 188 8.93 -14.39 8.11
C ALA A 188 9.34 -15.88 8.24
N LEU A 189 8.36 -16.78 8.36
CA LEU A 189 8.58 -18.22 8.45
C LEU A 189 8.63 -18.93 7.09
N VAL A 190 8.30 -18.24 5.98
CA VAL A 190 8.24 -18.83 4.63
C VAL A 190 9.54 -19.53 4.26
N GLU A 191 10.69 -19.00 4.67
CA GLU A 191 11.99 -19.59 4.36
C GLU A 191 12.43 -20.66 5.39
N GLU A 192 11.95 -20.55 6.63
CA GLU A 192 12.44 -21.34 7.78
C GLU A 192 11.65 -22.63 7.99
N ASP A 193 10.32 -22.57 7.90
CA ASP A 193 9.43 -23.66 8.30
C ASP A 193 8.07 -23.59 7.58
N TYR A 194 7.96 -24.36 6.49
CA TYR A 194 6.73 -24.47 5.70
C TYR A 194 5.53 -24.92 6.54
N ASP A 195 5.72 -25.93 7.39
CA ASP A 195 4.61 -26.52 8.15
C ASP A 195 4.08 -25.52 9.19
N ALA A 196 4.98 -24.80 9.87
CA ALA A 196 4.58 -23.72 10.78
C ALA A 196 3.86 -22.58 10.06
N ALA A 197 4.34 -22.19 8.87
CA ALA A 197 3.69 -21.16 8.06
C ALA A 197 2.28 -21.60 7.62
N ILE A 198 2.10 -22.86 7.19
CA ILE A 198 0.78 -23.40 6.83
C ILE A 198 -0.15 -23.43 8.04
N ILE A 199 0.30 -23.89 9.21
CA ILE A 199 -0.53 -23.95 10.42
C ILE A 199 -1.06 -22.56 10.82
N ILE A 200 -0.22 -21.53 10.71
CA ILE A 200 -0.61 -20.15 11.00
C ILE A 200 -1.67 -19.67 10.01
N ASN A 201 -1.46 -19.89 8.70
CA ASN A 201 -2.41 -19.47 7.68
C ASN A 201 -3.73 -20.25 7.77
N ASP A 202 -3.71 -21.55 8.04
CA ASP A 202 -4.91 -22.39 8.21
C ASP A 202 -5.78 -21.89 9.37
N ARG A 203 -5.15 -21.49 10.48
CA ARG A 203 -5.86 -20.89 11.63
C ARG A 203 -6.55 -19.58 11.25
N LEU A 204 -5.89 -18.75 10.43
CA LEU A 204 -6.46 -17.49 9.96
C LEU A 204 -7.58 -17.71 8.93
N ALA A 205 -7.40 -18.63 7.98
CA ALA A 205 -8.36 -18.93 6.92
C ALA A 205 -9.68 -19.50 7.46
N THR A 206 -9.60 -20.29 8.54
CA THR A 206 -10.76 -20.87 9.23
C THR A 206 -11.34 -19.95 10.31
N GLY A 207 -10.69 -18.83 10.61
CA GLY A 207 -11.16 -17.84 11.57
C GLY A 207 -12.42 -17.11 11.12
N GLU A 208 -12.99 -16.32 12.03
CA GLU A 208 -14.24 -15.59 11.79
C GLU A 208 -14.04 -14.21 11.18
N THR A 209 -12.85 -13.62 11.30
CA THR A 209 -12.59 -12.25 10.82
C THR A 209 -12.32 -12.21 9.32
N PHE A 210 -12.81 -11.15 8.68
CA PHE A 210 -12.57 -10.90 7.27
C PHE A 210 -11.07 -10.65 7.00
N GLU A 211 -10.45 -9.81 7.81
CA GLU A 211 -9.04 -9.44 7.74
C GLU A 211 -8.15 -10.68 7.91
N GLY A 212 -8.50 -11.58 8.84
CA GLY A 212 -7.78 -12.84 9.03
C GLY A 212 -7.82 -13.73 7.78
N LYS A 213 -8.97 -13.86 7.14
CA LYS A 213 -9.09 -14.64 5.89
C LYS A 213 -8.28 -14.04 4.75
N CYS A 214 -8.30 -12.71 4.60
CA CYS A 214 -7.46 -12.03 3.62
C CYS A 214 -5.97 -12.25 3.89
N ALA A 215 -5.54 -12.09 5.15
CA ALA A 215 -4.18 -12.33 5.59
C ALA A 215 -3.70 -13.77 5.30
N ALA A 216 -4.57 -14.76 5.54
CA ALA A 216 -4.27 -16.16 5.26
C ALA A 216 -4.00 -16.43 3.78
N ILE A 217 -4.84 -15.87 2.90
CA ILE A 217 -4.72 -16.08 1.46
C ILE A 217 -3.53 -15.34 0.89
N ASP A 218 -3.24 -14.13 1.36
CA ASP A 218 -1.97 -13.45 1.04
C ASP A 218 -0.77 -14.32 1.45
N GLY A 219 -0.82 -14.96 2.62
CA GLY A 219 0.20 -15.89 3.09
C GLY A 219 0.34 -17.12 2.18
N TYR A 220 -0.78 -17.75 1.78
CA TYR A 220 -0.75 -18.87 0.84
C TYR A 220 -0.22 -18.46 -0.54
N VAL A 221 -0.58 -17.28 -1.05
CA VAL A 221 -0.07 -16.78 -2.34
C VAL A 221 1.44 -16.50 -2.27
N ALA A 222 1.94 -15.96 -1.15
CA ALA A 222 3.37 -15.78 -0.94
C ALA A 222 4.12 -17.13 -0.88
N LEU A 223 3.57 -18.11 -0.14
CA LEU A 223 4.11 -19.47 -0.08
C LEU A 223 4.08 -20.15 -1.47
N TYR A 224 3.02 -19.92 -2.25
CA TYR A 224 2.86 -20.49 -3.59
C TYR A 224 3.96 -20.00 -4.53
N ALA A 225 4.30 -18.71 -4.47
CA ALA A 225 5.40 -18.13 -5.22
C ALA A 225 6.77 -18.64 -4.73
N TYR A 226 6.96 -18.75 -3.42
CA TYR A 226 8.24 -19.16 -2.84
C TYR A 226 8.57 -20.64 -3.10
N TYR A 227 7.58 -21.53 -2.95
CA TYR A 227 7.72 -22.98 -3.15
C TYR A 227 7.28 -23.43 -4.55
N TYR A 228 7.34 -22.55 -5.56
CA TYR A 228 6.78 -22.83 -6.88
C TYR A 228 7.36 -24.09 -7.55
N GLU A 229 8.66 -24.35 -7.35
CA GLU A 229 9.34 -25.52 -7.93
C GLU A 229 8.95 -26.85 -7.24
N ASP A 230 8.39 -26.81 -6.03
CA ASP A 230 7.88 -27.99 -5.32
C ASP A 230 6.42 -28.24 -5.72
N GLU A 231 6.22 -29.15 -6.67
CA GLU A 231 4.91 -29.46 -7.24
C GLU A 231 3.86 -29.84 -6.17
N ALA A 232 4.25 -30.61 -5.15
CA ALA A 232 3.32 -31.07 -4.14
C ALA A 232 2.82 -29.91 -3.26
N LYS A 233 3.74 -29.05 -2.82
CA LYS A 233 3.39 -27.84 -2.04
C LYS A 233 2.62 -26.83 -2.89
N ARG A 234 3.05 -26.61 -4.13
CA ARG A 234 2.38 -25.71 -5.07
C ARG A 234 0.92 -26.13 -5.30
N ALA A 235 0.67 -27.42 -5.50
CA ALA A 235 -0.68 -27.96 -5.68
C ALA A 235 -1.55 -27.77 -4.43
N GLU A 236 -1.02 -28.11 -3.25
CA GLU A 236 -1.71 -27.91 -1.97
C GLU A 236 -2.12 -26.45 -1.75
N LEU A 237 -1.18 -25.53 -1.98
CA LEU A 237 -1.39 -24.09 -1.82
C LEU A 237 -2.45 -23.56 -2.79
N ALA A 238 -2.40 -23.99 -4.06
CA ALA A 238 -3.40 -23.61 -5.06
C ALA A 238 -4.81 -24.07 -4.66
N GLU A 239 -4.95 -25.29 -4.14
CA GLU A 239 -6.23 -25.80 -3.64
C GLU A 239 -6.75 -24.99 -2.44
N LYS A 240 -5.89 -24.66 -1.48
CA LYS A 240 -6.24 -23.82 -0.32
C LYS A 240 -6.68 -22.42 -0.76
N ILE A 241 -5.95 -21.78 -1.66
CA ILE A 241 -6.31 -20.46 -2.20
C ILE A 241 -7.70 -20.54 -2.86
N LEU A 242 -7.92 -21.51 -3.75
CA LEU A 242 -9.22 -21.66 -4.42
C LEU A 242 -10.37 -21.96 -3.44
N LEU A 243 -10.12 -22.72 -2.38
CA LEU A 243 -11.11 -23.04 -1.36
C LEU A 243 -11.57 -21.78 -0.60
N TYR A 244 -10.63 -20.99 -0.09
CA TYR A 244 -10.94 -19.88 0.80
C TYR A 244 -11.34 -18.59 0.07
N THR A 245 -10.91 -18.41 -1.18
CA THR A 245 -11.21 -17.20 -1.97
C THR A 245 -12.67 -17.06 -2.40
N LYS A 246 -13.41 -18.17 -2.56
CA LYS A 246 -14.78 -18.17 -3.12
C LYS A 246 -15.78 -17.27 -2.37
N THR A 247 -15.57 -17.05 -1.09
CA THR A 247 -16.48 -16.27 -0.22
C THR A 247 -16.08 -14.81 -0.07
N LEU A 248 -14.95 -14.41 -0.68
CA LEU A 248 -14.36 -13.09 -0.48
C LEU A 248 -14.71 -12.12 -1.62
N PRO A 249 -14.66 -10.80 -1.35
CA PRO A 249 -14.94 -9.79 -2.35
C PRO A 249 -14.05 -9.93 -3.58
N ILE A 250 -14.65 -9.65 -4.74
CA ILE A 250 -14.04 -9.89 -6.05
C ILE A 250 -12.69 -9.18 -6.24
N MET A 251 -12.53 -7.99 -5.67
CA MET A 251 -11.29 -7.21 -5.73
C MET A 251 -10.08 -7.99 -5.20
N TYR A 252 -10.21 -8.66 -4.05
CA TYR A 252 -9.13 -9.47 -3.48
C TYR A 252 -8.86 -10.72 -4.31
N ARG A 253 -9.93 -11.37 -4.81
CA ARG A 253 -9.81 -12.54 -5.68
C ARG A 253 -9.02 -12.23 -6.94
N ILE A 254 -9.30 -11.10 -7.57
CA ILE A 254 -8.57 -10.61 -8.74
C ILE A 254 -7.10 -10.34 -8.39
N GLU A 255 -6.83 -9.63 -7.29
CA GLU A 255 -5.46 -9.32 -6.86
C GLU A 255 -4.63 -10.60 -6.61
N TRP A 256 -5.20 -11.61 -5.96
CA TRP A 256 -4.52 -12.88 -5.73
C TRP A 256 -4.26 -13.64 -7.02
N LEU A 257 -5.22 -13.69 -7.94
CA LEU A 257 -5.04 -14.29 -9.26
C LEU A 257 -3.94 -13.57 -10.06
N HIS A 258 -3.88 -12.24 -10.00
CA HIS A 258 -2.80 -11.45 -10.62
C HIS A 258 -1.42 -11.83 -10.05
N LYS A 259 -1.29 -11.90 -8.72
CA LYS A 259 -0.04 -12.33 -8.06
C LYS A 259 0.36 -13.76 -8.43
N MET A 260 -0.60 -14.68 -8.50
CA MET A 260 -0.35 -16.06 -8.92
C MET A 260 0.06 -16.14 -10.40
N ALA A 261 -0.56 -15.36 -11.29
CA ALA A 261 -0.21 -15.30 -12.70
C ALA A 261 1.24 -14.83 -12.91
N VAL A 262 1.64 -13.74 -12.24
CA VAL A 262 3.02 -13.22 -12.30
C VAL A 262 4.02 -14.22 -11.72
N SER A 263 3.67 -14.89 -10.63
CA SER A 263 4.52 -15.93 -10.04
C SER A 263 4.73 -17.09 -11.02
N ALA A 264 3.65 -17.63 -11.59
CA ALA A 264 3.73 -18.71 -12.58
C ALA A 264 4.59 -18.32 -13.79
N PHE A 265 4.39 -17.10 -14.31
CA PHE A 265 5.17 -16.60 -15.44
C PHE A 265 6.67 -16.47 -15.10
N THR A 266 7.01 -16.03 -13.89
CA THR A 266 8.41 -15.90 -13.41
C THR A 266 9.14 -17.25 -13.45
N PHE A 267 8.43 -18.36 -13.21
CA PHE A 267 8.97 -19.71 -13.30
C PHE A 267 8.78 -20.37 -14.69
N ASN A 268 8.46 -19.59 -15.73
CA ASN A 268 8.20 -20.04 -17.10
C ASN A 268 7.01 -21.00 -17.26
N ASP A 269 6.08 -21.01 -16.30
CA ASP A 269 4.83 -21.77 -16.39
C ASP A 269 3.75 -20.93 -17.05
N ILE A 270 3.82 -20.86 -18.38
CA ILE A 270 2.94 -20.04 -19.21
C ILE A 270 1.48 -20.51 -19.13
N GLU A 271 1.26 -21.81 -18.95
CA GLU A 271 -0.09 -22.38 -18.89
C GLU A 271 -0.84 -21.90 -17.64
N ASN A 272 -0.22 -22.01 -16.46
CA ASN A 272 -0.84 -21.53 -15.22
C ASN A 272 -0.90 -20.00 -15.17
N ALA A 273 0.10 -19.29 -15.71
CA ALA A 273 0.05 -17.83 -15.82
C ALA A 273 -1.19 -17.38 -16.62
N ASP A 274 -1.42 -18.02 -17.77
CA ASP A 274 -2.58 -17.74 -18.62
C ASP A 274 -3.91 -18.13 -17.97
N LEU A 275 -3.94 -19.24 -17.26
CA LEU A 275 -5.12 -19.70 -16.53
C LEU A 275 -5.57 -18.66 -15.49
N PHE A 276 -4.66 -18.26 -14.59
CA PHE A 276 -4.99 -17.31 -13.52
C PHE A 276 -5.34 -15.92 -14.07
N PHE A 277 -4.60 -15.46 -15.08
CA PHE A 277 -4.91 -14.19 -15.76
C PHE A 277 -6.30 -14.22 -16.41
N THR A 278 -6.64 -15.31 -17.10
CA THR A 278 -7.95 -15.44 -17.76
C THR A 278 -9.09 -15.49 -16.76
N GLU A 279 -8.90 -16.16 -15.62
CA GLU A 279 -9.88 -16.16 -14.54
C GLU A 279 -10.09 -14.75 -13.95
N ALA A 280 -9.01 -14.01 -13.69
CA ALA A 280 -9.08 -12.62 -13.22
C ALA A 280 -9.82 -11.71 -14.23
N ASN A 281 -9.48 -11.80 -15.51
CA ASN A 281 -10.15 -11.03 -16.56
C ASN A 281 -11.64 -11.42 -16.70
N THR A 282 -11.98 -12.69 -16.51
CA THR A 282 -13.37 -13.15 -16.53
C THR A 282 -14.16 -12.53 -15.37
N LEU A 283 -13.59 -12.47 -14.17
CA LEU A 283 -14.22 -11.83 -13.01
C LEU A 283 -14.49 -10.34 -13.27
N ILE A 284 -13.55 -9.64 -13.91
CA ILE A 284 -13.71 -8.21 -14.24
C ILE A 284 -14.81 -7.98 -15.30
N THR A 285 -14.87 -8.83 -16.32
CA THR A 285 -15.73 -8.60 -17.51
C THR A 285 -17.14 -9.15 -17.37
N THR A 286 -17.36 -10.16 -16.52
CA THR A 286 -18.68 -10.81 -16.36
C THR A 286 -19.51 -10.27 -15.21
N VAL A 287 -18.87 -9.60 -14.25
CA VAL A 287 -19.55 -9.00 -13.10
C VAL A 287 -19.88 -7.54 -13.39
N ASN A 288 -21.09 -7.11 -13.06
CA ASN A 288 -21.48 -5.70 -13.17
C ASN A 288 -20.81 -4.88 -12.06
N LEU A 289 -19.62 -4.35 -12.35
CA LEU A 289 -18.84 -3.51 -11.46
C LEU A 289 -19.18 -2.03 -11.70
N GLY A 290 -19.42 -1.28 -10.62
CA GLY A 290 -19.50 0.18 -10.74
C GLY A 290 -18.15 0.77 -11.17
N HIS A 291 -18.16 1.93 -11.85
CA HIS A 291 -16.96 2.56 -12.42
C HIS A 291 -15.79 2.63 -11.42
N ARG A 292 -16.08 3.02 -10.16
CA ARG A 292 -15.09 3.12 -9.08
C ARG A 292 -14.32 1.82 -8.80
N MET A 293 -14.92 0.66 -9.05
CA MET A 293 -14.23 -0.62 -8.93
C MET A 293 -13.68 -1.10 -10.27
N TYR A 294 -14.40 -0.87 -11.37
CA TYR A 294 -14.04 -1.36 -12.69
C TYR A 294 -12.68 -0.82 -13.17
N PHE A 295 -12.48 0.50 -13.19
CA PHE A 295 -11.27 1.11 -13.76
C PHE A 295 -9.98 0.67 -13.04
N PRO A 296 -9.89 0.73 -11.70
CA PRO A 296 -8.70 0.24 -11.00
C PRO A 296 -8.42 -1.25 -11.22
N LEU A 297 -9.46 -2.09 -11.19
CA LEU A 297 -9.30 -3.54 -11.42
C LEU A 297 -8.88 -3.85 -12.86
N LYS A 298 -9.44 -3.15 -13.84
CA LYS A 298 -9.07 -3.29 -15.25
C LYS A 298 -7.66 -2.79 -15.51
N SER A 299 -7.25 -1.66 -14.92
CA SER A 299 -5.87 -1.18 -14.97
C SER A 299 -4.88 -2.19 -14.38
N SER A 300 -5.14 -2.71 -13.17
CA SER A 300 -4.33 -3.79 -12.56
C SER A 300 -4.23 -5.02 -13.47
N ASN A 301 -5.32 -5.38 -14.15
CA ASN A 301 -5.33 -6.49 -15.11
C ASN A 301 -4.48 -6.21 -16.35
N ILE A 302 -4.47 -4.98 -16.86
CA ILE A 302 -3.62 -4.57 -17.99
C ILE A 302 -2.15 -4.63 -17.60
N ILE A 303 -1.81 -4.09 -16.42
CA ILE A 303 -0.44 -4.14 -15.86
C ILE A 303 0.00 -5.59 -15.71
N THR A 304 -0.88 -6.46 -15.19
CA THR A 304 -0.60 -7.89 -15.07
C THR A 304 -0.39 -8.55 -16.43
N ALA A 305 -1.22 -8.24 -17.42
CA ALA A 305 -1.08 -8.75 -18.78
C ALA A 305 0.30 -8.41 -19.37
N TYR A 306 0.75 -7.17 -19.19
CA TYR A 306 2.08 -6.72 -19.61
C TYR A 306 3.18 -7.52 -18.91
N ASN A 307 3.09 -7.66 -17.57
CA ASN A 307 4.08 -8.38 -16.76
C ASN A 307 4.20 -9.88 -17.09
N ILE A 308 3.16 -10.49 -17.67
CA ILE A 308 3.18 -11.89 -18.13
C ILE A 308 3.42 -12.01 -19.65
N GLY A 309 3.98 -10.98 -20.28
CA GLY A 309 4.42 -11.01 -21.68
C GLY A 309 3.30 -10.84 -22.72
N LYS A 310 2.09 -10.42 -22.34
CA LYS A 310 0.98 -10.12 -23.25
C LYS A 310 0.99 -8.65 -23.69
N GLU A 311 2.16 -8.12 -24.02
CA GLU A 311 2.43 -6.68 -24.22
C GLU A 311 1.49 -6.02 -25.24
N VAL A 312 1.32 -6.61 -26.42
CA VAL A 312 0.45 -6.06 -27.49
C VAL A 312 -1.00 -5.94 -27.01
N SER A 313 -1.53 -7.00 -26.40
CA SER A 313 -2.89 -7.01 -25.89
C SER A 313 -3.07 -6.06 -24.70
N ALA A 314 -2.07 -5.93 -23.83
CA ALA A 314 -2.08 -4.97 -22.72
C ALA A 314 -2.13 -3.53 -23.24
N SER A 315 -1.31 -3.24 -24.26
CA SER A 315 -1.25 -1.93 -24.93
C SER A 315 -2.59 -1.54 -25.57
N GLU A 316 -3.23 -2.45 -26.31
CA GLU A 316 -4.57 -2.24 -26.87
C GLU A 316 -5.62 -2.01 -25.77
N GLN A 317 -5.58 -2.82 -24.71
CA GLN A 317 -6.53 -2.69 -23.59
C GLN A 317 -6.36 -1.38 -22.79
N ALA A 318 -5.15 -0.82 -22.71
CA ALA A 318 -4.93 0.49 -22.06
C ALA A 318 -5.63 1.61 -22.83
N ILE A 319 -5.57 1.57 -24.17
CA ILE A 319 -6.26 2.52 -25.04
C ILE A 319 -7.78 2.33 -24.92
N ASP A 320 -8.26 1.09 -24.93
CA ASP A 320 -9.68 0.78 -24.78
C ASP A 320 -10.21 1.23 -23.41
N LEU A 321 -9.44 1.07 -22.33
CA LEU A 321 -9.81 1.54 -21.00
C LEU A 321 -10.01 3.06 -20.98
N ARG A 322 -9.10 3.81 -21.61
CA ARG A 322 -9.25 5.27 -21.74
C ARG A 322 -10.48 5.63 -22.56
N LYS A 323 -10.72 4.95 -23.68
CA LYS A 323 -11.91 5.18 -24.49
C LYS A 323 -13.20 4.91 -23.71
N GLU A 324 -13.23 3.85 -22.91
CA GLU A 324 -14.37 3.55 -22.02
C GLU A 324 -14.58 4.65 -20.99
N TYR A 325 -13.51 5.22 -20.43
CA TYR A 325 -13.62 6.40 -19.56
C TYR A 325 -14.32 7.56 -20.29
N ASP A 326 -13.86 7.91 -21.49
CA ASP A 326 -14.41 9.02 -22.26
C ASP A 326 -15.90 8.80 -22.60
N GLU A 327 -16.31 7.55 -22.86
CA GLU A 327 -17.70 7.18 -23.13
C GLU A 327 -18.62 7.31 -21.90
N VAL A 328 -18.08 7.07 -20.69
CA VAL A 328 -18.87 7.04 -19.43
C VAL A 328 -18.56 8.21 -18.49
N GLU A 329 -17.74 9.18 -18.89
CA GLU A 329 -17.30 10.31 -18.07
C GLU A 329 -18.48 11.01 -17.37
N ASN A 330 -19.55 11.27 -18.12
CA ASN A 330 -20.74 11.95 -17.64
C ASN A 330 -21.58 11.12 -16.64
N SER A 331 -21.43 9.80 -16.62
CA SER A 331 -22.07 8.93 -15.60
C SER A 331 -21.19 8.68 -14.38
N ILE A 332 -19.90 9.04 -14.45
CA ILE A 332 -19.00 9.00 -13.30
C ILE A 332 -19.28 10.24 -12.43
N PHE A 333 -19.55 10.00 -11.14
CA PHE A 333 -19.60 11.08 -10.15
C PHE A 333 -18.27 11.85 -10.16
N ASP A 334 -18.32 13.17 -10.26
CA ASP A 334 -17.15 14.05 -10.39
C ASP A 334 -16.04 13.71 -9.37
N ILE A 335 -16.45 13.40 -8.13
CA ILE A 335 -15.57 13.03 -7.01
C ILE A 335 -14.76 11.73 -7.21
N TYR A 336 -14.99 10.99 -8.29
CA TYR A 336 -14.22 9.79 -8.63
C TYR A 336 -13.42 9.96 -9.91
N ARG A 337 -13.64 11.01 -10.70
CA ARG A 337 -13.05 11.13 -12.04
C ARG A 337 -11.53 11.13 -12.05
N ALA A 338 -10.90 11.86 -11.12
CA ALA A 338 -9.45 11.92 -11.02
C ALA A 338 -8.84 10.54 -10.65
N GLU A 339 -9.40 9.81 -9.68
CA GLU A 339 -8.89 8.47 -9.31
C GLU A 339 -9.00 7.46 -10.47
N LEU A 340 -10.04 7.54 -11.30
CA LEU A 340 -10.18 6.65 -12.46
C LEU A 340 -9.22 7.03 -13.60
N LEU A 341 -8.95 8.32 -13.81
CA LEU A 341 -7.95 8.77 -14.79
C LEU A 341 -6.53 8.41 -14.35
N VAL A 342 -6.24 8.44 -13.05
CA VAL A 342 -4.97 7.91 -12.51
C VAL A 342 -4.83 6.43 -12.82
N ALA A 343 -5.90 5.62 -12.69
CA ALA A 343 -5.85 4.22 -13.08
C ALA A 343 -5.54 4.03 -14.59
N CYS A 344 -6.11 4.87 -15.47
CA CYS A 344 -5.77 4.88 -16.89
C CYS A 344 -4.29 5.27 -17.11
N ALA A 345 -3.80 6.28 -16.40
CA ALA A 345 -2.41 6.73 -16.47
C ALA A 345 -1.45 5.60 -16.05
N GLU A 346 -1.72 4.90 -14.94
CA GLU A 346 -0.91 3.76 -14.49
C GLU A 346 -0.87 2.62 -15.51
N ALA A 347 -1.98 2.35 -16.21
CA ALA A 347 -2.00 1.39 -17.31
C ALA A 347 -1.10 1.84 -18.48
N PHE A 348 -1.17 3.12 -18.88
CA PHE A 348 -0.30 3.68 -19.93
C PHE A 348 1.17 3.67 -19.55
N MET A 349 1.50 3.94 -18.28
CA MET A 349 2.85 3.86 -17.75
C MET A 349 3.42 2.46 -17.92
N ALA A 350 2.65 1.43 -17.51
CA ALA A 350 3.11 0.05 -17.57
C ALA A 350 3.39 -0.43 -19.00
N VAL A 351 2.59 0.02 -19.98
CA VAL A 351 2.74 -0.38 -21.39
C VAL A 351 3.62 0.56 -22.22
N GLY A 352 4.16 1.63 -21.62
CA GLY A 352 5.12 2.54 -22.26
C GLY A 352 4.52 3.62 -23.18
N HIS A 353 3.24 3.99 -23.01
CA HIS A 353 2.59 5.05 -23.79
C HIS A 353 2.76 6.43 -23.14
N GLU A 354 3.95 7.03 -23.29
CA GLU A 354 4.31 8.29 -22.61
C GLU A 354 3.37 9.47 -22.91
N ASP A 355 2.97 9.68 -24.16
CA ASP A 355 2.08 10.79 -24.54
C ASP A 355 0.68 10.65 -23.92
N LEU A 356 0.14 9.42 -23.91
CA LEU A 356 -1.17 9.12 -23.32
C LEU A 356 -1.13 9.14 -21.80
N LEU A 357 -0.02 8.68 -21.21
CA LEU A 357 0.27 8.81 -19.78
C LEU A 357 0.23 10.28 -19.34
N HIS A 358 0.96 11.14 -20.05
CA HIS A 358 1.03 12.57 -19.77
C HIS A 358 -0.35 13.22 -19.85
N THR A 359 -1.08 12.94 -20.94
CA THR A 359 -2.45 13.43 -21.15
C THR A 359 -3.38 12.97 -20.02
N ALA A 360 -3.36 11.70 -19.65
CA ALA A 360 -4.22 11.16 -18.59
C ALA A 360 -3.96 11.81 -17.22
N TYR A 361 -2.69 12.13 -16.89
CA TYR A 361 -2.40 12.86 -15.66
C TYR A 361 -2.87 14.31 -15.70
N LEU A 362 -2.72 15.02 -16.83
CA LEU A 362 -3.24 16.37 -16.96
C LEU A 362 -4.77 16.39 -16.81
N ASP A 363 -5.46 15.45 -17.46
CA ASP A 363 -6.91 15.32 -17.31
C ASP A 363 -7.29 15.00 -15.84
N ALA A 364 -6.51 14.16 -15.15
CA ALA A 364 -6.76 13.85 -13.74
C ALA A 364 -6.62 15.09 -12.85
N ILE A 365 -5.62 15.94 -13.12
CA ILE A 365 -5.40 17.20 -12.41
C ILE A 365 -6.56 18.17 -12.68
N ASP A 366 -7.01 18.26 -13.92
CA ASP A 366 -8.14 19.11 -14.30
C ASP A 366 -9.43 18.66 -13.60
N GLN A 367 -9.73 17.36 -13.62
CA GLN A 367 -10.90 16.79 -12.92
C GLN A 367 -10.80 16.94 -11.40
N ALA A 368 -9.61 16.88 -10.81
CA ALA A 368 -9.40 17.16 -9.39
C ALA A 368 -9.75 18.61 -9.00
N GLY A 369 -9.66 19.55 -9.97
CA GLY A 369 -10.12 20.93 -9.82
C GLY A 369 -11.65 21.09 -9.95
N VAL A 370 -12.33 20.15 -10.61
CA VAL A 370 -13.80 20.16 -10.79
C VAL A 370 -14.47 19.48 -9.60
N ASN A 371 -14.78 20.24 -8.55
CA ASN A 371 -15.57 19.73 -7.42
C ASN A 371 -16.96 20.40 -7.36
N PRO A 372 -18.06 19.61 -7.24
CA PRO A 372 -19.42 20.14 -7.08
C PRO A 372 -19.61 21.03 -5.83
N ASN A 373 -18.77 20.88 -4.81
CA ASN A 373 -18.74 21.75 -3.61
C ASN A 373 -17.80 22.96 -3.76
N SER A 374 -17.35 23.28 -4.98
CA SER A 374 -16.45 24.40 -5.32
C SER A 374 -15.06 24.35 -4.68
N ARG A 375 -14.52 23.16 -4.38
CA ARG A 375 -13.25 23.01 -3.64
C ARG A 375 -12.35 21.94 -4.24
N PRO A 376 -11.12 22.25 -4.71
CA PRO A 376 -10.14 21.23 -5.09
C PRO A 376 -10.02 20.14 -4.02
N ARG A 377 -10.05 18.86 -4.43
CA ARG A 377 -10.00 17.76 -3.45
C ARG A 377 -8.57 17.38 -3.12
N VAL A 378 -8.23 17.53 -1.85
CA VAL A 378 -6.93 17.13 -1.32
C VAL A 378 -6.70 15.62 -1.49
N GLU A 379 -7.76 14.81 -1.41
CA GLU A 379 -7.67 13.38 -1.71
C GLU A 379 -7.20 13.08 -3.14
N ASP A 380 -7.70 13.81 -4.14
CA ASP A 380 -7.28 13.62 -5.54
C ASP A 380 -5.84 14.08 -5.75
N LEU A 381 -5.49 15.24 -5.19
CA LEU A 381 -4.10 15.73 -5.19
C LEU A 381 -3.15 14.68 -4.58
N THR A 382 -3.58 14.05 -3.49
CA THR A 382 -2.77 13.01 -2.82
C THR A 382 -2.63 11.78 -3.71
N VAL A 383 -3.71 11.27 -4.29
CA VAL A 383 -3.69 10.09 -5.18
C VAL A 383 -2.82 10.33 -6.42
N ILE A 384 -2.95 11.49 -7.07
CA ILE A 384 -2.15 11.84 -8.25
C ILE A 384 -0.66 11.88 -7.89
N VAL A 385 -0.29 12.58 -6.81
CA VAL A 385 1.12 12.71 -6.40
C VAL A 385 1.71 11.37 -5.96
N GLN A 386 0.95 10.54 -5.24
CA GLN A 386 1.41 9.19 -4.88
C GLN A 386 1.66 8.35 -6.13
N SER A 387 0.75 8.38 -7.11
CA SER A 387 0.91 7.62 -8.35
C SER A 387 2.14 8.08 -9.16
N LEU A 388 2.34 9.39 -9.31
CA LEU A 388 3.51 9.97 -9.98
C LEU A 388 4.83 9.54 -9.32
N ILE A 389 4.87 9.52 -7.98
CA ILE A 389 6.08 9.15 -7.22
C ILE A 389 6.33 7.65 -7.26
N HIS A 390 5.31 6.83 -6.95
CA HIS A 390 5.45 5.38 -6.89
C HIS A 390 5.84 4.79 -8.25
N ASN A 391 5.34 5.36 -9.34
CA ASN A 391 5.67 4.94 -10.69
C ASN A 391 6.89 5.67 -11.28
N ASN A 392 7.55 6.53 -10.50
CA ASN A 392 8.70 7.33 -10.92
C ASN A 392 8.49 8.06 -12.28
N VAL A 393 7.32 8.69 -12.43
CA VAL A 393 6.93 9.38 -13.65
C VAL A 393 7.81 10.62 -13.86
N LEU A 394 8.25 10.84 -15.10
CA LEU A 394 8.98 12.05 -15.47
C LEU A 394 8.05 13.27 -15.36
N LEU A 395 8.36 14.17 -14.45
CA LEU A 395 7.56 15.37 -14.19
C LEU A 395 7.88 16.46 -15.22
N SER A 396 6.97 16.67 -16.18
CA SER A 396 7.02 17.82 -17.08
C SER A 396 6.72 19.13 -16.35
N ASP A 397 7.22 20.26 -16.89
CA ASP A 397 6.93 21.59 -16.35
C ASP A 397 5.42 21.88 -16.27
N GLU A 398 4.65 21.34 -17.22
CA GLU A 398 3.20 21.49 -17.27
C GLU A 398 2.49 20.76 -16.12
N ILE A 399 2.85 19.49 -15.87
CA ILE A 399 2.33 18.72 -14.73
C ILE A 399 2.67 19.42 -13.42
N ILE A 400 3.92 19.86 -13.25
CA ILE A 400 4.38 20.56 -12.04
C ILE A 400 3.57 21.85 -11.85
N SER A 401 3.48 22.68 -12.89
CA SER A 401 2.74 23.94 -12.84
C SER A 401 1.27 23.72 -12.46
N ASN A 402 0.60 22.73 -13.05
CA ASN A 402 -0.82 22.49 -12.79
C ASN A 402 -1.07 21.89 -11.40
N LEU A 403 -0.18 21.02 -10.91
CA LEU A 403 -0.25 20.51 -9.53
C LEU A 403 0.00 21.61 -8.49
N VAL A 404 0.95 22.51 -8.73
CA VAL A 404 1.18 23.67 -7.86
C VAL A 404 -0.06 24.56 -7.83
N LYS A 405 -0.66 24.89 -8.98
CA LYS A 405 -1.92 25.65 -9.04
C LYS A 405 -3.05 24.96 -8.28
N LEU A 406 -3.19 23.64 -8.46
CA LEU A 406 -4.18 22.84 -7.74
C LEU A 406 -3.94 22.90 -6.22
N SER A 407 -2.70 22.75 -5.77
CA SER A 407 -2.32 22.88 -4.36
C SER A 407 -2.52 24.30 -3.79
N ASP A 408 -2.28 25.33 -4.58
CA ASP A 408 -2.51 26.72 -4.15
C ASP A 408 -4.00 27.03 -4.02
N SER A 409 -4.84 26.39 -4.84
CA SER A 409 -6.30 26.49 -4.75
C SER A 409 -6.88 25.70 -3.55
N VAL A 410 -6.11 24.79 -2.95
CA VAL A 410 -6.37 24.19 -1.64
C VAL A 410 -5.98 25.23 -0.59
N GLY A 411 -6.90 26.04 -0.07
CA GLY A 411 -6.55 27.01 0.98
C GLY A 411 -7.64 27.94 1.46
N GLU A 412 -8.15 28.82 0.59
CA GLU A 412 -9.15 29.80 0.98
C GLU A 412 -10.45 29.68 0.15
N PRO A 413 -11.62 29.72 0.79
CA PRO A 413 -11.88 29.41 2.20
C PRO A 413 -12.12 27.91 2.32
N TRP A 414 -11.16 27.15 2.86
CA TRP A 414 -11.55 25.87 3.47
C TRP A 414 -12.76 26.05 4.38
#